data_AF-A0A7V8G2G3-F1
#
_entry.id   AF-A0A7V8G2G3-F1
#
_cell.length_a   1.000
_cell.length_b   1.000
_cell.length_c   1.000
_cell.angle_alpha   90.00
_cell.angle_beta   90.00
_cell.angle_gamma   90.00
#
_symmetry.space_group_name_H-M   'P 1'
#
loop_
_entity.id
_entity.type
_entity.pdbx_description
1 polymer ?
#
loop_
_entity_poly.entity_id
_entity_poly.type
_entity_poly.pdbx_seq_one_letter_code
_entity_poly.pdbx_strand_id
1 'polypeptide(L)' 'MMEENLRRALLLSRGDWTVFITRPISAGLLAAALLLLVIVLLPAVKSKREEAFVEE' A
#
# COMPACT_ATOMS: atom_id res chain seq x y z
N MET A 1 -10.76 16.03 -6.68
CA MET A 1 -10.40 16.15 -5.25
C MET A 1 -9.16 15.33 -4.87
N MET A 2 -9.17 13.99 -4.91
CA MET A 2 -7.99 13.19 -4.50
C MET A 2 -6.81 13.32 -5.48
N GLU A 3 -7.07 13.21 -6.78
CA GLU A 3 -6.04 13.40 -7.82
C GLU A 3 -5.43 14.80 -7.78
N GLU A 4 -6.23 15.83 -7.48
CA GLU A 4 -5.74 17.20 -7.32
C GLU A 4 -4.80 17.34 -6.12
N ASN A 5 -5.10 16.69 -4.98
CA ASN A 5 -4.20 16.66 -3.83
C ASN A 5 -2.91 15.91 -4.13
N LEU A 6 -2.99 14.78 -4.83
CA LEU A 6 -1.82 14.02 -5.30
C LEU A 6 -0.96 14.87 -6.24
N ARG A 7 -1.57 15.47 -7.27
CA ARG A 7 -0.91 16.33 -8.24
C ARG A 7 -0.28 17.54 -7.56
N ARG A 8 -0.97 18.16 -6.60
CA ARG A 8 -0.45 19.29 -5.82
C ARG A 8 0.74 18.89 -4.95
N ALA A 9 0.69 17.73 -4.30
CA ALA A 9 1.79 17.21 -3.52
C ALA A 9 3.02 16.92 -4.40
N LEU A 10 2.81 16.31 -5.57
CA LEU A 10 3.87 16.05 -6.54
C LEU A 10 4.44 17.34 -7.12
N LEU A 11 3.61 18.31 -7.51
CA LEU A 11 4.07 19.63 -7.98
C LEU A 11 4.87 20.38 -6.91
N LEU A 12 4.43 20.34 -5.65
CA LEU A 12 5.16 20.92 -4.50
C LEU A 12 6.50 20.21 -4.26
N SER A 13 6.55 18.91 -4.51
CA SER A 13 7.75 18.07 -4.47
C SER A 13 8.58 18.12 -5.76
N ARG A 14 8.26 19.01 -6.72
CA ARG A 14 8.93 19.10 -8.04
C ARG A 14 8.87 17.80 -8.86
N GLY A 15 7.82 17.01 -8.69
CA GLY A 15 7.62 15.71 -9.31
C GLY A 15 8.28 14.54 -8.56
N ASP A 16 8.88 14.79 -7.40
CA ASP A 16 9.59 13.76 -6.65
C ASP A 16 8.64 12.91 -5.79
N TRP A 17 8.53 11.64 -6.13
CA TRP A 17 7.70 10.63 -5.44
C TRP A 17 8.32 10.11 -4.15
N THR A 18 9.62 10.34 -3.92
CA THR A 18 10.29 9.96 -2.69
C THR A 18 9.79 10.77 -1.50
N VAL A 19 9.04 11.86 -1.70
CA VAL A 19 8.33 12.59 -0.64
C VAL A 19 7.46 11.69 0.23
N PHE A 20 6.89 10.64 -0.35
CA PHE A 20 6.07 9.66 0.37
C PHE A 20 6.88 8.77 1.31
N ILE A 21 8.20 8.67 1.10
CA ILE A 21 9.14 7.83 1.87
C ILE A 21 10.04 8.70 2.78
N THR A 22 10.44 9.88 2.32
CA THR A 22 11.32 10.81 3.04
C THR A 22 10.58 11.61 4.12
N ARG A 23 9.25 11.80 3.98
CA ARG A 23 8.42 12.41 5.03
C ARG A 23 7.97 11.32 6.02
N PRO A 24 8.32 11.42 7.32
CA PRO A 24 8.07 10.35 8.29
C PRO A 24 6.58 10.04 8.48
N ILE A 25 5.71 11.05 8.38
CA ILE A 25 4.25 10.86 8.48
C ILE A 25 3.73 10.08 7.28
N SER A 26 4.09 10.48 6.06
CA SER A 26 3.66 9.79 4.84
C SER A 26 4.21 8.36 4.79
N ALA A 27 5.46 8.17 5.18
CA ALA A 27 6.08 6.85 5.27
C ALA A 27 5.38 5.95 6.28
N GLY A 28 5.02 6.49 7.46
CA GLY A 28 4.25 5.77 8.47
C GLY A 28 2.87 5.34 7.98
N LEU A 29 2.16 6.21 7.26
CA LEU A 29 0.86 5.89 6.67
C LEU A 29 0.97 4.81 5.58
N LEU A 30 2.00 4.89 4.72
CA LEU A 30 2.30 3.87 3.72
C LEU A 30 2.64 2.52 4.35
N ALA A 31 3.46 2.52 5.40
CA ALA A 31 3.80 1.31 6.14
C ALA A 31 2.56 0.69 6.78
N ALA A 32 1.68 1.49 7.40
CA ALA A 32 0.42 1.02 7.97
C ALA A 32 -0.50 0.42 6.90
N ALA A 33 -0.63 1.08 5.74
CA ALA A 33 -1.43 0.58 4.63
C ALA A 33 -0.92 -0.77 4.11
N LEU A 34 0.40 -0.91 3.93
CA LEU A 34 1.04 -2.18 3.56
C LEU A 34 0.82 -3.26 4.60
N LEU A 35 0.94 -2.93 5.89
CA LEU A 35 0.70 -3.86 7.00
C LEU A 35 -0.73 -4.41 6.96
N LEU A 36 -1.73 -3.53 6.81
CA LEU A 36 -3.13 -3.94 6.69
C LEU A 36 -3.36 -4.83 5.47
N LEU A 37 -2.76 -4.48 4.34
CA LEU A 37 -2.86 -5.26 3.11
C LEU A 37 -2.26 -6.66 3.29
N VAL A 38 -1.11 -6.78 3.95
CA VAL A 38 -0.48 -8.06 4.28
C VAL A 38 -1.37 -8.87 5.24
N ILE A 39 -1.92 -8.26 6.29
CA ILE A 39 -2.81 -8.93 7.24
C ILE A 39 -4.05 -9.51 6.55
N VAL A 40 -4.62 -8.81 5.57
CA VAL A 40 -5.81 -9.27 4.83
C VAL A 40 -5.45 -10.31 3.77
N LEU A 41 -4.36 -10.11 3.03
CA LEU A 41 -3.99 -10.99 1.92
C LEU A 41 -3.32 -12.30 2.38
N LEU A 42 -2.56 -12.31 3.47
CA LEU A 42 -1.91 -13.53 3.98
C LEU A 42 -2.90 -14.70 4.23
N PRO A 43 -4.01 -14.53 4.98
CA PRO A 43 -4.97 -15.60 5.19
C PRO A 43 -5.73 -15.92 3.91
N ALA A 44 -6.04 -14.93 3.05
CA ALA A 44 -6.72 -15.17 1.78
C ALA A 44 -5.87 -16.01 0.82
N VAL A 45 -4.57 -15.74 0.76
CA VAL A 45 -3.61 -16.53 -0.04
C VAL A 45 -3.44 -17.92 0.58
N LYS A 46 -3.33 -18.05 1.90
CA LYS A 46 -3.20 -19.34 2.59
C LYS A 46 -4.45 -20.22 2.40
N SER A 47 -5.64 -19.68 2.62
CA SER A 47 -6.93 -20.39 2.44
C SER A 47 -7.09 -20.85 1.00
N LYS A 48 -6.76 -19.99 0.02
CA LYS A 48 -6.77 -20.40 -1.39
C LYS A 48 -5.79 -21.51 -1.72
N ARG A 49 -4.67 -21.65 -1.01
CA ARG A 49 -3.76 -22.79 -1.19
C ARG A 49 -4.36 -24.06 -0.60
N GLU A 50 -5.02 -23.98 0.55
CA GLU A 50 -5.70 -25.13 1.17
C GLU A 50 -6.84 -25.63 0.28
N GLU A 51 -7.67 -24.74 -0.27
CA GLU A 51 -8.71 -25.10 -1.24
C GLU A 51 -8.14 -25.72 -2.53
N ALA A 52 -7.03 -25.18 -3.05
CA ALA A 52 -6.39 -25.69 -4.28
C ALA A 52 -5.65 -27.03 -4.10
N PHE A 53 -5.41 -27.48 -2.86
CA PHE A 53 -4.77 -28.76 -2.53
C PHE A 53 -5.77 -29.84 -2.06
N VAL A 54 -7.06 -29.50 -1.91
CA VAL A 54 -8.11 -30.43 -1.45
C VAL A 54 -8.86 -31.08 -2.63
N GLU A 55 -8.54 -30.70 -3.87
CA GLU A 55 -9.14 -31.26 -5.10
C GLU A 55 -8.35 -32.40 -5.77
N GLU A 56 -7.36 -33.01 -5.07
CA GLU A 56 -6.73 -34.28 -5.49
C GLU A 56 -7.22 -35.49 -4.67
#